data_AF-A0A0Q8EMR5-F1
#
_entry.id   AF-A0A0Q8EMR5-F1
#
_cell.length_a   1.000
_cell.length_b   1.000
_cell.length_c   1.000
_cell.angle_alpha   90.00
_cell.angle_beta   90.00
_cell.angle_gamma   90.00
#
_symmetry.space_group_name_H-M   'P 1'
#
loop_
_entity.id
_entity.type
_entity.pdbx_description
1 polymer ?
#
loop_
_entity_poly.entity_id
_entity_poly.type
_entity_poly.pdbx_seq_one_letter_code
_entity_poly.pdbx_strand_id
1 'polypeptide(L)'
;MFRYVKTKATAGAQYAGKVVNAAEIAETATTTRDMLRRFWATRKGSGRCETFQNAVQRHGWTEDDLRILHRQHAIVAHIAFFFIAMASCLGAWNLANGSMPGAFAALGAVFALSGMFLKAAFRAQQIERRDLFPFPVFLRAPFDWLPSWSMPAAPVKRVSSSSRRQVRHDR
;
A
#
# COMPACT_ATOMS: atom_id res chain seq x y z
N MET A 1 -1.77 -31.58 54.50
CA MET A 1 -1.11 -30.70 53.52
C MET A 1 -2.07 -30.34 52.37
N PHE A 2 -3.16 -29.60 52.63
CA PHE A 2 -4.10 -29.13 51.58
C PHE A 2 -4.96 -27.97 52.10
N ARG A 3 -4.47 -26.73 52.06
CA ARG A 3 -5.26 -25.49 52.20
C ARG A 3 -4.49 -24.32 51.60
N TYR A 4 -4.41 -24.23 50.27
CA TYR A 4 -3.85 -23.04 49.60
C TYR A 4 -4.38 -22.86 48.16
N VAL A 5 -5.66 -23.13 47.90
CA VAL A 5 -6.29 -22.76 46.62
C VAL A 5 -7.75 -22.36 46.86
N LYS A 6 -7.99 -21.22 47.53
CA LYS A 6 -9.37 -20.67 47.62
C LYS A 6 -9.48 -19.15 47.77
N THR A 7 -8.50 -18.38 47.29
CA THR A 7 -8.49 -16.90 47.44
C THR A 7 -8.08 -16.12 46.19
N LYS A 8 -8.18 -16.70 44.99
CA LYS A 8 -8.02 -15.95 43.72
C LYS A 8 -9.18 -16.11 42.73
N ALA A 9 -10.36 -16.53 43.20
CA ALA A 9 -11.56 -16.62 42.36
C ALA A 9 -12.49 -15.40 42.50
N THR A 10 -12.23 -14.47 43.44
CA THR A 10 -13.14 -13.35 43.75
C THR A 10 -12.70 -11.98 43.22
N ALA A 11 -11.58 -11.88 42.50
CA ALA A 11 -11.18 -10.64 41.83
C ALA A 11 -11.56 -10.59 40.33
N GLY A 12 -11.93 -11.73 39.73
CA GLY A 12 -12.28 -11.83 38.30
C GLY A 12 -13.76 -11.58 37.98
N ALA A 13 -14.63 -11.59 38.99
CA ALA A 13 -16.08 -11.46 38.80
C ALA A 13 -16.57 -10.00 38.61
N GLN A 14 -15.72 -8.99 38.83
CA GLN A 14 -16.10 -7.58 38.68
C GLN A 14 -15.88 -6.99 37.27
N TYR A 15 -15.31 -7.75 36.33
CA TYR A 15 -15.09 -7.29 34.94
C TYR A 15 -15.97 -8.00 33.91
N ALA A 16 -16.91 -8.85 34.34
CA ALA A 16 -17.84 -9.57 33.47
C ALA A 16 -19.13 -8.79 33.13
N GLY A 17 -19.19 -7.49 33.46
CA GLY A 17 -20.41 -6.67 33.37
C GLY A 17 -20.29 -5.36 32.59
N LYS A 18 -19.14 -5.05 31.95
CA LYS A 18 -19.10 -3.95 30.99
C LYS A 18 -19.60 -4.45 29.64
N VAL A 19 -20.93 -4.52 29.54
CA VAL A 19 -21.63 -4.45 28.26
C VAL A 19 -21.13 -3.18 27.59
N VAL A 20 -20.22 -3.32 26.63
CA VAL A 20 -19.75 -2.21 25.81
C VAL A 20 -21.02 -1.61 25.21
N ASN A 21 -21.33 -0.39 25.64
CA ASN A 21 -22.62 0.22 25.35
C ASN A 21 -22.69 0.42 23.84
N ALA A 22 -23.72 -0.09 23.17
CA ALA A 22 -23.85 0.03 21.71
C ALA A 22 -23.77 1.50 21.25
N ALA A 23 -24.14 2.42 22.15
CA ALA A 23 -23.95 3.87 22.01
C ALA A 23 -22.48 4.30 21.92
N GLU A 24 -21.57 3.73 22.73
CA GLU A 24 -20.13 4.04 22.68
C GLU A 24 -19.48 3.53 21.39
N ILE A 25 -19.92 2.37 20.87
CA ILE A 25 -19.47 1.84 19.57
C ILE A 25 -19.97 2.74 18.43
N ALA A 26 -21.23 3.17 18.48
CA ALA A 26 -21.82 4.06 17.49
C ALA A 26 -21.13 5.44 17.49
N GLU A 27 -20.85 5.98 18.68
CA GLU A 27 -20.12 7.24 18.84
C GLU A 27 -18.70 7.11 18.26
N THR A 28 -17.96 6.06 18.63
CA THR A 28 -16.61 5.79 18.10
C THR A 28 -16.61 5.64 16.57
N ALA A 29 -17.63 5.01 16.01
CA ALA A 29 -17.79 4.87 14.56
C ALA A 29 -18.06 6.21 13.86
N THR A 30 -18.89 7.08 14.45
CA THR A 30 -19.15 8.43 13.91
C THR A 30 -17.89 9.30 13.98
N THR A 31 -17.16 9.27 15.10
CA THR A 31 -15.88 9.98 15.25
C THR A 31 -14.85 9.51 14.23
N THR A 32 -14.75 8.19 14.02
CA THR A 32 -13.82 7.60 13.02
C THR A 32 -14.21 8.03 11.60
N ARG A 33 -15.51 8.06 11.30
CA ARG A 33 -16.03 8.52 10.00
C ARG A 33 -15.73 10.00 9.77
N ASP A 34 -15.88 10.85 10.78
CA ASP A 34 -15.59 12.28 10.68
C ASP A 34 -14.09 12.57 10.59
N MET A 35 -13.26 11.82 11.31
CA MET A 35 -11.80 11.88 11.14
C MET A 35 -11.38 11.49 9.72
N LEU A 36 -11.94 10.41 9.18
CA LEU A 36 -11.71 10.01 7.79
C LEU A 36 -12.17 11.12 6.83
N ARG A 37 -13.38 11.66 7.01
CA ARG A 37 -13.92 12.72 6.15
C ARG A 37 -13.03 13.97 6.16
N ARG A 38 -12.52 14.38 7.33
CA ARG A 38 -11.57 15.50 7.47
C ARG A 38 -10.23 15.16 6.81
N PHE A 39 -9.68 13.97 7.01
CA PHE A 39 -8.45 13.52 6.34
C PHE A 39 -8.56 13.59 4.81
N TRP A 40 -9.70 13.16 4.27
CA TRP A 40 -9.99 13.26 2.83
C TRP A 40 -10.22 14.70 2.36
N ALA A 41 -10.81 15.57 3.19
CA ALA A 41 -11.05 16.99 2.87
C ALA A 41 -9.76 17.81 2.86
N THR A 42 -8.85 17.61 3.82
CA THR A 42 -7.57 18.33 3.91
C THR A 42 -6.65 18.01 2.72
N ARG A 43 -6.83 16.84 2.09
CA ARG A 43 -6.04 16.43 0.92
C ARG A 43 -6.42 17.15 -0.39
N LYS A 44 -7.55 17.86 -0.44
CA LYS A 44 -8.00 18.59 -1.65
C LYS A 44 -7.22 19.89 -1.93
N GLY A 45 -6.38 20.38 -1.01
CA GLY A 45 -5.95 21.78 -1.00
C GLY A 45 -4.51 22.15 -1.35
N SER A 46 -3.54 21.23 -1.46
CA SER A 46 -2.12 21.64 -1.62
C SER A 46 -1.31 20.79 -2.61
N GLY A 47 -1.87 20.53 -3.79
CA GLY A 47 -1.15 19.82 -4.83
C GLY A 47 -0.17 20.74 -5.56
N ARG A 48 1.01 21.00 -5.00
CA ARG A 48 2.16 21.33 -5.86
C ARG A 48 2.30 20.13 -6.80
N CYS A 49 1.92 20.30 -8.06
CA CYS A 49 1.95 19.24 -9.06
C CYS A 49 3.42 18.95 -9.40
N GLU A 50 4.09 18.24 -8.51
CA GLU A 50 5.43 17.73 -8.76
C GLU A 50 5.29 16.65 -9.82
N THR A 51 5.91 16.90 -10.98
CA THR A 51 5.99 15.90 -12.05
C THR A 51 7.11 14.92 -11.73
N PHE A 52 7.03 13.71 -12.32
CA PHE A 52 8.09 12.71 -12.19
C PHE A 52 9.46 13.27 -12.61
N GLN A 53 9.50 14.06 -13.68
CA GLN A 53 10.74 14.70 -14.17
C GLN A 53 11.32 15.69 -13.15
N ASN A 54 10.48 16.49 -12.48
CA ASN A 54 10.93 17.40 -11.43
C ASN A 54 11.54 16.64 -10.24
N ALA A 55 10.94 15.50 -9.86
CA ALA A 55 11.46 14.65 -8.81
C ALA A 55 12.82 14.04 -9.18
N VAL A 56 12.92 13.46 -10.39
CA VAL A 56 14.17 12.89 -10.92
C VAL A 56 15.27 13.95 -10.98
N GLN A 57 14.96 15.15 -11.48
CA GLN A 57 15.92 16.25 -11.59
C GLN A 57 16.38 16.73 -10.20
N ARG A 58 15.47 16.84 -9.23
CA ARG A 58 15.82 17.25 -7.85
C ARG A 58 16.76 16.25 -7.18
N HIS A 59 16.55 14.96 -7.41
CA HIS A 59 17.37 13.90 -6.84
C HIS A 59 18.61 13.57 -7.68
N GLY A 60 18.76 14.18 -8.86
CA GLY A 60 19.88 13.92 -9.77
C GLY A 60 19.93 12.47 -10.27
N TRP A 61 18.78 11.79 -10.31
CA TRP A 61 18.74 10.37 -10.69
C TRP A 61 18.99 10.19 -12.18
N THR A 62 19.90 9.27 -12.50
CA THR A 62 20.13 8.80 -13.85
C THR A 62 19.10 7.73 -14.23
N GLU A 63 19.02 7.39 -15.51
CA GLU A 63 18.14 6.30 -15.97
C GLU A 63 18.57 4.94 -15.37
N ASP A 64 19.86 4.74 -15.12
CA ASP A 64 20.36 3.53 -14.50
C ASP A 64 19.98 3.44 -13.02
N ASP A 65 19.98 4.57 -12.30
CA ASP A 65 19.48 4.63 -10.92
C ASP A 65 18.00 4.26 -10.85
N LEU A 66 17.19 4.76 -11.79
CA LEU A 66 15.78 4.42 -11.88
C LEU A 66 15.57 2.92 -12.13
N ARG A 67 16.39 2.30 -12.97
CA ARG A 67 16.34 0.83 -13.20
C ARG A 67 16.69 0.05 -11.95
N ILE A 68 17.71 0.50 -11.19
CA ILE A 68 18.11 -0.13 -9.93
C ILE A 68 16.98 -0.01 -8.90
N LEU A 69 16.43 1.19 -8.70
CA LEU A 69 15.32 1.45 -7.79
C LEU A 69 14.07 0.64 -8.16
N HIS A 70 13.74 0.60 -9.45
CA HIS A 70 12.66 -0.22 -9.97
C HIS A 70 12.87 -1.69 -9.60
N ARG A 71 14.05 -2.25 -9.90
CA ARG A 71 14.38 -3.64 -9.61
C ARG A 71 14.30 -3.95 -8.11
N GLN A 72 14.79 -3.05 -7.26
CA GLN A 72 14.69 -3.21 -5.81
C GLN A 72 13.23 -3.28 -5.36
N HIS A 73 12.39 -2.34 -5.79
CA HIS A 73 10.97 -2.33 -5.44
C HIS A 73 10.22 -3.52 -6.03
N ALA A 74 10.55 -3.95 -7.25
CA ALA A 74 9.98 -5.13 -7.87
C ALA A 74 10.32 -6.41 -7.09
N ILE A 75 11.59 -6.59 -6.70
CA ILE A 75 12.02 -7.72 -5.86
C ILE A 75 11.25 -7.74 -4.54
N VAL A 76 11.17 -6.60 -3.85
CA VAL A 76 10.45 -6.49 -2.57
C VAL A 76 8.96 -6.82 -2.75
N ALA A 77 8.33 -6.35 -3.82
CA ALA A 77 6.93 -6.65 -4.10
C ALA A 77 6.71 -8.16 -4.33
N HIS A 78 7.56 -8.82 -5.12
CA HIS A 78 7.46 -10.27 -5.35
C HIS A 78 7.70 -11.08 -4.08
N ILE A 79 8.71 -10.72 -3.28
CA ILE A 79 8.98 -11.37 -1.98
C ILE A 79 7.77 -11.21 -1.05
N ALA A 80 7.25 -9.97 -0.91
CA ALA A 80 6.09 -9.72 -0.07
C ALA A 80 4.87 -10.51 -0.54
N PHE A 81 4.61 -10.56 -1.86
CA PHE A 81 3.52 -11.33 -2.44
C PHE A 81 3.67 -12.84 -2.15
N PHE A 82 4.87 -13.39 -2.32
CA PHE A 82 5.16 -14.79 -1.99
C PHE A 82 4.86 -15.11 -0.52
N PHE A 83 5.31 -14.26 0.41
CA PHE A 83 5.03 -14.45 1.83
C PHE A 83 3.56 -14.24 2.19
N ILE A 84 2.84 -13.35 1.50
CA ILE A 84 1.37 -13.21 1.65
C ILE A 84 0.67 -14.50 1.26
N ALA A 85 1.04 -15.09 0.11
CA ALA A 85 0.47 -16.35 -0.34
C ALA A 85 0.76 -17.48 0.65
N MET A 86 2.00 -17.60 1.11
CA MET A 86 2.39 -18.61 2.10
C MET A 86 1.68 -18.43 3.44
N ALA A 87 1.57 -17.19 3.96
CA ALA A 87 0.84 -16.89 5.18
C ALA A 87 -0.66 -17.21 5.04
N SER A 88 -1.25 -16.93 3.87
CA SER A 88 -2.64 -17.27 3.57
C SER A 88 -2.88 -18.78 3.59
N CYS A 89 -1.99 -19.56 2.96
CA CYS A 89 -2.04 -21.03 3.00
C CYS A 89 -1.89 -21.56 4.43
N LEU A 90 -0.95 -21.02 5.20
CA LEU A 90 -0.75 -21.42 6.60
C LEU A 90 -1.96 -21.04 7.48
N GLY A 91 -2.58 -19.90 7.23
CA GLY A 91 -3.81 -19.47 7.91
C GLY A 91 -4.97 -20.40 7.62
N ALA A 92 -5.18 -20.75 6.35
CA ALA A 92 -6.19 -21.72 5.93
C ALA A 92 -5.94 -23.11 6.56
N TRP A 93 -4.68 -23.54 6.60
CA TRP A 93 -4.30 -24.79 7.26
C TRP A 93 -4.60 -24.78 8.77
N ASN A 94 -4.27 -23.69 9.48
CA ASN A 94 -4.58 -23.57 10.91
C ASN A 94 -6.09 -23.53 11.16
N LEU A 95 -6.85 -22.85 10.30
CA LEU A 95 -8.31 -22.82 10.37
C LEU A 95 -8.91 -24.21 10.19
N ALA A 96 -8.41 -24.99 9.23
CA ALA A 96 -8.85 -26.38 8.99
C ALA A 96 -8.56 -27.31 10.19
N ASN A 97 -7.50 -27.04 10.95
CA ASN A 97 -7.14 -27.77 12.17
C ASN A 97 -7.79 -27.21 13.45
N GLY A 98 -8.68 -26.20 13.34
CA GLY A 98 -9.35 -25.58 14.49
C GLY A 98 -8.46 -24.66 15.34
N SER A 99 -7.24 -24.34 14.89
CA SER A 99 -6.31 -23.45 15.59
C SER A 99 -6.61 -21.99 15.29
N MET A 100 -7.54 -21.40 16.04
CA MET A 100 -7.88 -19.98 15.92
C MET A 100 -6.68 -19.04 16.14
N PRO A 101 -5.80 -19.24 17.15
CA PRO A 101 -4.63 -18.38 17.34
C PRO A 101 -3.71 -18.37 16.12
N GLY A 102 -3.48 -19.53 15.49
CA GLY A 102 -2.67 -19.63 14.28
C GLY A 102 -3.31 -18.93 13.08
N ALA A 103 -4.63 -19.04 12.91
CA ALA A 103 -5.37 -18.35 11.86
C ALA A 103 -5.31 -16.81 12.03
N PHE A 104 -5.48 -16.30 13.25
CA PHE A 104 -5.35 -14.87 13.52
C PHE A 104 -3.92 -14.35 13.35
N ALA A 105 -2.91 -15.13 13.76
CA ALA A 105 -1.51 -14.77 13.53
C ALA A 105 -1.20 -14.66 12.02
N ALA A 106 -1.70 -15.62 11.23
CA ALA A 106 -1.57 -15.59 9.77
C ALA A 106 -2.28 -14.37 9.15
N LEU A 107 -3.49 -14.04 9.62
CA LEU A 107 -4.22 -12.85 9.17
C LEU A 107 -3.44 -11.55 9.47
N GLY A 108 -2.88 -11.44 10.67
CA GLY A 108 -2.02 -10.32 11.05
C GLY A 108 -0.78 -10.20 10.15
N ALA A 109 -0.15 -11.33 9.84
CA ALA A 109 0.99 -11.38 8.92
C ALA A 109 0.59 -10.94 7.50
N VAL A 110 -0.54 -11.42 6.96
CA VAL A 110 -1.07 -11.00 5.66
C VAL A 110 -1.31 -9.50 5.63
N PHE A 111 -1.92 -8.93 6.67
CA PHE A 111 -2.18 -7.49 6.74
C PHE A 111 -0.88 -6.67 6.75
N ALA A 112 0.09 -7.07 7.59
CA ALA A 112 1.39 -6.40 7.67
C ALA A 112 2.16 -6.46 6.35
N LEU A 113 2.20 -7.63 5.71
CA LEU A 113 2.89 -7.83 4.42
C LEU A 113 2.18 -7.11 3.27
N SER A 114 0.85 -7.01 3.30
CA SER A 114 0.07 -6.29 2.29
C SER A 114 0.46 -4.81 2.23
N GLY A 115 0.73 -4.17 3.37
CA GLY A 115 1.22 -2.80 3.39
C GLY A 115 2.57 -2.63 2.69
N MET A 116 3.51 -3.57 2.92
CA MET A 116 4.81 -3.57 2.25
C MET A 116 4.69 -3.85 0.74
N PHE A 117 3.86 -4.83 0.37
CA PHE A 117 3.55 -5.16 -1.01
C PHE A 117 3.00 -3.94 -1.76
N LEU A 118 1.92 -3.33 -1.25
CA LEU A 118 1.28 -2.17 -1.89
C LEU A 118 2.23 -0.99 -2.04
N LYS A 119 3.05 -0.71 -1.02
CA LYS A 119 4.05 0.36 -1.09
C LYS A 119 5.10 0.09 -2.16
N ALA A 120 5.66 -1.12 -2.21
CA ALA A 120 6.69 -1.48 -3.17
C ALA A 120 6.15 -1.54 -4.60
N ALA A 121 5.00 -2.20 -4.80
CA ALA A 121 4.30 -2.29 -6.08
C ALA A 121 3.95 -0.91 -6.64
N PHE A 122 3.39 -0.03 -5.81
CA PHE A 122 3.04 1.32 -6.23
C PHE A 122 4.27 2.13 -6.69
N ARG A 123 5.38 2.04 -5.96
CA ARG A 123 6.62 2.73 -6.34
C ARG A 123 7.23 2.19 -7.62
N ALA A 124 7.28 0.86 -7.78
CA ALA A 124 7.76 0.24 -9.00
C ALA A 124 6.93 0.71 -10.21
N GLN A 125 5.60 0.74 -10.08
CA GLN A 125 4.70 1.23 -11.10
C GLN A 125 4.88 2.71 -11.45
N GLN A 126 5.09 3.59 -10.46
CA GLN A 126 5.37 5.01 -10.73
C GLN A 126 6.66 5.18 -11.56
N ILE A 127 7.67 4.37 -11.28
CA ILE A 127 8.94 4.38 -12.04
C ILE A 127 8.73 3.81 -13.44
N GLU A 128 8.03 2.69 -13.56
CA GLU A 128 7.73 2.02 -14.83
C GLU A 128 6.96 2.94 -15.79
N ARG A 129 5.91 3.60 -15.29
CA ARG A 129 5.10 4.56 -16.05
C ARG A 129 5.77 5.92 -16.21
N ARG A 130 6.87 6.18 -15.48
CA ARG A 130 7.55 7.49 -15.40
C ARG A 130 6.58 8.62 -15.08
N ASP A 131 5.62 8.34 -14.19
CA ASP A 131 4.54 9.26 -13.83
C ASP A 131 4.21 9.18 -12.33
N LEU A 132 3.94 10.34 -11.73
CA LEU A 132 3.53 10.47 -10.33
C LEU A 132 2.01 10.53 -10.24
N PHE A 133 1.38 9.40 -10.54
CA PHE A 133 -0.07 9.28 -10.42
C PHE A 133 -0.50 8.98 -8.96
N PRO A 134 -1.73 9.33 -8.57
CA PRO A 134 -2.19 9.18 -7.19
C PRO A 134 -2.58 7.73 -6.89
N PHE A 135 -2.42 7.32 -5.63
CA PHE A 135 -2.69 5.94 -5.18
C PHE A 135 -4.09 5.39 -5.54
N PRO A 136 -5.19 6.17 -5.57
CA PRO A 136 -6.48 5.64 -6.03
C PRO A 136 -6.48 5.19 -7.50
N VAL A 137 -5.62 5.76 -8.35
CA VAL A 137 -5.46 5.32 -9.75
C VAL A 137 -4.76 3.96 -9.80
N PHE A 138 -3.78 3.72 -8.92
CA PHE A 138 -3.13 2.41 -8.75
C PHE A 138 -4.13 1.31 -8.39
N LEU A 139 -5.04 1.59 -7.44
CA LEU A 139 -6.00 0.59 -6.97
C LEU A 139 -7.01 0.13 -8.02
N ARG A 140 -7.20 0.90 -9.10
CA ARG A 140 -8.15 0.57 -10.18
C ARG A 140 -7.64 -0.53 -11.12
N ALA A 141 -6.36 -0.86 -11.07
CA ALA A 141 -5.72 -1.84 -11.95
C ALA A 141 -5.03 -2.96 -11.15
N PRO A 142 -5.81 -3.83 -10.45
CA PRO A 142 -5.25 -4.87 -9.59
C PRO A 142 -4.37 -5.88 -10.31
N PHE A 143 -4.64 -6.14 -11.59
CA PHE A 143 -3.83 -7.04 -12.42
C PHE A 143 -2.45 -6.48 -12.74
N ASP A 144 -2.26 -5.17 -12.64
CA ASP A 144 -0.96 -4.53 -12.84
C ASP A 144 -0.19 -4.37 -11.51
N TRP A 145 -0.74 -4.82 -10.37
CA TRP A 145 -0.08 -4.63 -9.07
C TRP A 145 1.23 -5.40 -8.95
N LEU A 146 1.42 -6.46 -9.74
CA LEU A 146 2.69 -7.15 -9.81
C LEU A 146 3.60 -6.40 -10.80
N PRO A 147 4.69 -5.76 -10.35
CA PRO A 147 5.55 -5.00 -11.25
C PRO A 147 6.29 -5.95 -12.19
N SER A 148 6.62 -5.47 -13.40
CA SER A 148 7.45 -6.23 -14.32
C SER A 148 8.87 -6.41 -13.76
N TRP A 149 9.58 -7.46 -14.18
CA TRP A 149 10.97 -7.68 -13.75
C TRP A 149 11.96 -6.69 -14.39
N SER A 150 11.59 -6.13 -15.54
CA SER A 150 12.42 -5.27 -16.36
C SER A 150 11.70 -3.97 -16.64
N MET A 151 12.36 -2.85 -16.38
CA MET A 151 11.81 -1.54 -16.74
C MET A 151 11.78 -1.40 -18.28
N PRO A 152 10.64 -1.05 -18.89
CA PRO A 152 10.57 -0.80 -20.32
C PRO A 152 11.49 0.37 -20.69
N ALA A 153 12.16 0.23 -21.84
CA ALA A 153 13.03 1.26 -22.37
C ALA A 153 12.29 2.61 -22.40
N ALA A 154 13.01 3.69 -22.08
CA ALA A 154 12.42 5.01 -22.10
C ALA A 154 11.77 5.25 -23.47
N PRO A 155 10.53 5.76 -23.53
CA PRO A 155 9.92 6.09 -24.81
C PRO A 155 10.85 7.06 -25.52
N VAL A 156 11.39 6.62 -26.67
CA VAL A 156 12.23 7.46 -27.52
C VAL A 156 11.35 8.65 -27.86
N LYS A 157 11.65 9.83 -27.28
CA LYS A 157 11.04 11.09 -27.72
C LYS A 157 11.42 11.22 -29.18
N ARG A 158 10.51 10.81 -30.09
CA ARG A 158 10.65 11.15 -31.50
C ARG A 158 10.67 12.66 -31.50
N VAL A 159 11.85 13.23 -31.74
CA VAL A 159 11.99 14.64 -32.05
C VAL A 159 11.14 14.81 -33.30
N SER A 160 9.91 15.28 -33.14
CA SER A 160 9.14 15.75 -34.26
C SER A 160 9.93 16.95 -34.76
N SER A 161 10.78 16.73 -35.75
CA SER A 161 11.31 17.79 -36.58
C SER A 161 10.08 18.45 -37.18
N SER A 162 9.57 19.50 -36.51
CA SER A 162 8.55 20.35 -37.10
C SER A 162 9.26 20.96 -38.30
N SER A 163 8.95 20.37 -39.45
CA SER A 163 9.43 20.80 -40.74
C SER A 163 9.06 22.27 -40.85
N ARG A 164 10.10 23.10 -40.70
CA ARG A 164 10.29 24.44 -41.25
C ARG A 164 9.25 24.71 -42.34
N ARG A 165 8.07 25.21 -41.95
CA ARG A 165 7.09 25.76 -42.90
C ARG A 165 7.70 27.08 -43.37
N GLN A 166 8.54 26.99 -44.40
CA GLN A 166 8.94 28.13 -45.21
C GLN A 166 7.66 28.78 -45.72
N VAL A 167 7.27 29.88 -45.07
CA VAL A 167 6.30 30.81 -45.62
C VAL A 167 7.01 31.49 -46.78
N ARG A 168 6.78 30.98 -47.99
CA ARG A 168 7.22 31.62 -49.22
C ARG A 168 6.37 32.88 -49.39
N HIS A 169 6.99 34.04 -49.26
CA HIS A 169 6.40 35.30 -49.70
C HIS A 169 6.37 35.29 -51.22
N ASP A 170 5.19 35.03 -51.79
CA ASP A 170 4.94 35.39 -53.18
C ASP A 170 4.68 36.90 -53.24
N ARG A 171 5.45 37.55 -54.11
CA ARG A 171 5.38 38.99 -54.45
C ARG A 171 4.34 39.23 -55.52
#